data_AF-A0A0K1F449-F1
#
_entry.id   AF-A0A0K1F449-F1
#
_cell.length_a   1.000
_cell.length_b   1.000
_cell.length_c   1.000
_cell.angle_alpha   90.00
_cell.angle_beta   90.00
_cell.angle_gamma   90.00
#
_symmetry.space_group_name_H-M   'P 1'
#
loop_
_entity.id
_entity.type
_entity.pdbx_description
1 polymer ?
#
loop_
_entity_poly.entity_id
_entity_poly.type
_entity_poly.pdbx_seq_one_letter_code
_entity_poly.pdbx_strand_id
1 'polypeptide(L)'
;MRPKTVTRFFIVFCVLLSCMMLAVAYMTVSSYTNYANDPEALRSLPVLESTVSEESLSPEGDESLGLYSVQSMIENSDTIVVGRFNGGRSYGYQTFASGVEIIRSIKGELAVGQTVQVFEPMRISRAKEIISRLGLDDSKLSDDDEARIIRPSAQGSYWHGKGFMKEGNTYLFFLQRKALPPQYVAPHGASQYRMYDSPYARILLADVTPISVSEGASIVSFEESTNTDQFVVYSRAKEVYEENCKHLIDQFL
;
A
#
# COMPACT_ATOMS: atom_id res chain seq x y z
N MET A 1 -65.41 13.74 -12.61
CA MET A 1 -64.46 12.61 -12.79
C MET A 1 -63.11 13.17 -13.25
N ARG A 2 -62.13 13.36 -12.37
CA ARG A 2 -60.75 13.79 -12.75
C ARG A 2 -59.64 13.68 -11.67
N PRO A 3 -59.87 13.44 -10.36
CA PRO A 3 -58.75 13.35 -9.41
C PRO A 3 -58.09 11.96 -9.37
N LYS A 4 -58.86 10.87 -9.51
CA LYS A 4 -58.32 9.49 -9.42
C LYS A 4 -57.32 9.14 -10.53
N THR A 5 -57.47 9.72 -11.73
CA THR A 5 -56.58 9.46 -12.87
C THR A 5 -55.25 10.19 -12.71
N VAL A 6 -55.28 11.44 -12.20
CA VAL A 6 -54.08 12.23 -11.92
C VAL A 6 -53.25 11.59 -10.80
N THR A 7 -53.89 11.12 -9.73
CA THR A 7 -53.18 10.42 -8.64
C THR A 7 -52.51 9.13 -9.13
N ARG A 8 -53.17 8.35 -9.99
CA ARG A 8 -52.58 7.12 -10.57
C ARG A 8 -51.39 7.44 -11.48
N PHE A 9 -51.50 8.46 -12.33
CA PHE A 9 -50.38 8.91 -13.16
C PHE A 9 -49.20 9.39 -12.31
N PHE A 10 -49.46 10.14 -11.23
CA PHE A 10 -48.42 10.63 -10.34
C PHE A 10 -47.70 9.48 -9.62
N ILE A 11 -48.44 8.49 -9.11
CA ILE A 11 -47.85 7.30 -8.49
C ILE A 11 -46.97 6.52 -9.48
N VAL A 12 -47.47 6.29 -10.70
CA VAL A 12 -46.70 5.58 -11.74
C VAL A 12 -45.43 6.36 -12.09
N PHE A 13 -45.52 7.68 -12.22
CA PHE A 13 -44.36 8.54 -12.47
C PHE A 13 -43.34 8.47 -11.34
N CYS A 14 -43.76 8.55 -10.07
CA CYS A 14 -42.87 8.41 -8.92
C CYS A 14 -42.17 7.04 -8.89
N VAL A 15 -42.89 5.94 -9.15
CA VAL A 15 -42.31 4.60 -9.20
C VAL A 15 -41.28 4.49 -10.32
N LEU A 16 -41.58 4.99 -11.52
CA LEU A 16 -40.63 4.98 -12.64
C LEU A 16 -39.39 5.83 -12.35
N LEU A 17 -39.55 7.00 -11.72
CA LEU A 17 -38.42 7.85 -11.31
C LEU A 17 -37.53 7.14 -10.28
N SER A 18 -38.13 6.48 -9.29
CA SER A 18 -37.39 5.68 -8.29
C SER A 18 -36.65 4.50 -8.92
N CYS A 19 -37.29 3.77 -9.85
CA CYS A 19 -36.65 2.69 -10.60
C CYS A 19 -35.47 3.21 -11.44
N MET A 20 -35.62 4.37 -12.10
CA MET A 20 -34.54 5.00 -12.86
C MET A 20 -33.38 5.42 -11.95
N MET A 21 -33.66 6.03 -10.80
CA MET A 21 -32.60 6.41 -9.85
C MET A 21 -31.87 5.19 -9.27
N LEU A 22 -32.58 4.09 -8.98
CA LEU A 22 -31.95 2.85 -8.54
C LEU A 22 -31.11 2.21 -9.65
N ALA A 23 -31.58 2.24 -10.89
CA ALA A 23 -30.81 1.74 -12.04
C ALA A 23 -29.54 2.57 -12.28
N VAL A 24 -29.62 3.90 -12.19
CA VAL A 24 -28.46 4.78 -12.30
C VAL A 24 -27.49 4.52 -11.13
N ALA A 25 -27.98 4.46 -9.89
CA ALA A 25 -27.14 4.16 -8.74
C ALA A 25 -26.45 2.79 -8.86
N TYR A 26 -27.17 1.76 -9.30
CA TYR A 26 -26.61 0.43 -9.55
C TYR A 26 -25.56 0.47 -10.67
N MET A 27 -25.85 1.13 -11.80
CA MET A 27 -24.89 1.29 -12.89
C MET A 27 -23.64 2.04 -12.43
N THR A 28 -23.79 3.14 -11.69
CA THR A 28 -22.68 3.90 -11.13
C THR A 28 -21.85 3.07 -10.16
N VAL A 29 -22.48 2.34 -9.23
CA VAL A 29 -21.77 1.45 -8.30
C VAL A 29 -21.07 0.30 -9.04
N SER A 30 -21.72 -0.29 -10.04
CA SER A 30 -21.14 -1.36 -10.86
C SER A 30 -20.02 -0.88 -11.79
N SER A 31 -20.01 0.41 -12.15
CA SER A 31 -18.98 1.03 -13.00
C SER A 31 -17.68 1.29 -12.23
N TYR A 32 -17.74 1.32 -10.89
CA TYR A 32 -16.53 1.35 -10.09
C TYR A 32 -15.99 -0.06 -9.95
N THR A 33 -14.78 -0.29 -10.44
CA THR A 33 -14.04 -1.50 -10.10
C THR A 33 -13.88 -1.55 -8.59
N ASN A 34 -14.57 -2.49 -7.96
CA ASN A 34 -14.38 -2.75 -6.54
C ASN A 34 -13.10 -3.55 -6.37
N TYR A 35 -11.97 -2.85 -6.37
CA TYR A 35 -10.64 -3.44 -6.18
C TYR A 35 -10.50 -4.25 -4.89
N ALA A 36 -11.40 -4.06 -3.90
CA ALA A 36 -11.43 -4.90 -2.70
C ALA A 36 -11.79 -6.37 -3.02
N ASN A 37 -12.56 -6.59 -4.09
CA ASN A 37 -13.11 -7.90 -4.48
C ASN A 37 -12.59 -8.38 -5.86
N ASP A 38 -11.65 -7.66 -6.47
CA ASP A 38 -11.08 -7.99 -7.79
C ASP A 38 -9.53 -7.94 -7.77
N PRO A 39 -8.88 -9.03 -7.31
CA PRO A 39 -7.43 -9.11 -7.22
C PRO A 39 -6.73 -9.08 -8.59
N GLU A 40 -7.38 -9.57 -9.64
CA GLU A 40 -6.81 -9.59 -10.98
C GLU A 40 -6.81 -8.19 -11.60
N ALA A 41 -7.90 -7.43 -11.42
CA ALA A 41 -7.91 -6.03 -11.79
C ALA A 41 -6.84 -5.23 -11.04
N LEU A 42 -6.58 -5.50 -9.76
CA LEU A 42 -5.48 -4.88 -9.01
C LEU A 42 -4.10 -5.18 -9.62
N ARG A 43 -3.84 -6.45 -9.97
CA ARG A 43 -2.56 -6.88 -10.54
C ARG A 43 -2.31 -6.33 -11.95
N SER A 44 -3.38 -5.98 -12.66
CA SER A 44 -3.29 -5.33 -13.98
C SER A 44 -2.90 -3.86 -13.92
N LEU A 45 -3.01 -3.21 -12.76
CA LEU A 45 -2.68 -1.79 -12.64
C LEU A 45 -1.16 -1.58 -12.66
N PRO A 46 -0.66 -0.58 -13.39
CA PRO A 46 0.71 -0.14 -13.25
C PRO A 46 0.92 0.50 -11.87
N VAL A 47 2.18 0.47 -11.43
CA VAL A 47 2.63 1.03 -10.16
C VAL A 47 3.62 2.15 -10.45
N LEU A 48 3.35 3.33 -9.91
CA LEU A 48 4.32 4.41 -9.82
C LEU A 48 5.19 4.17 -8.60
N GLU A 49 6.47 3.95 -8.81
CA GLU A 49 7.45 3.77 -7.74
C GLU A 49 8.27 5.04 -7.54
N SER A 50 8.49 5.39 -6.28
CA SER A 50 9.44 6.43 -5.91
C SER A 50 10.84 5.83 -5.86
N THR A 51 11.86 6.58 -6.28
CA THR A 51 13.26 6.21 -6.01
C THR A 51 13.80 7.03 -4.87
N VAL A 52 14.68 6.43 -4.07
CA VAL A 52 15.27 7.06 -2.88
C VAL A 52 16.76 7.32 -3.07
N SER A 53 17.23 8.47 -2.61
CA SER A 53 18.65 8.86 -2.61
C SER A 53 19.40 8.31 -1.40
N GLU A 54 20.73 8.41 -1.41
CA GLU A 54 21.57 8.05 -0.26
C GLU A 54 21.20 8.86 1.00
N GLU A 55 20.93 10.16 0.84
CA GLU A 55 20.57 11.07 1.94
C GLU A 55 19.30 10.59 2.66
N SER A 56 18.29 10.17 1.89
CA SER A 56 17.03 9.66 2.42
C SER A 56 17.12 8.26 3.04
N LEU A 57 18.25 7.57 2.85
CA LEU A 57 18.57 6.28 3.47
C LEU A 57 19.47 6.44 4.70
N SER A 58 19.79 7.68 5.10
CA SER A 58 20.59 7.92 6.30
C SER A 58 19.90 7.32 7.54
N PRO A 59 20.64 6.55 8.38
CA PRO A 59 20.08 5.95 9.59
C PRO A 59 19.68 7.01 10.65
N GLU A 60 20.26 8.20 10.59
CA GLU A 60 19.93 9.33 11.46
C GLU A 60 18.55 9.93 11.15
N GLY A 61 17.98 9.62 9.97
CA GLY A 61 16.75 10.24 9.49
C GLY A 61 16.90 11.72 9.11
N ASP A 62 15.80 12.31 8.69
CA ASP A 62 15.68 13.74 8.40
C ASP A 62 14.21 14.16 8.60
N GLU A 63 13.90 14.70 9.79
CA GLU A 63 12.55 15.12 10.13
C GLU A 63 12.00 16.20 9.18
N SER A 64 12.87 17.00 8.53
CA SER A 64 12.45 18.00 7.55
C SER A 64 11.88 17.37 6.27
N LEU A 65 12.27 16.13 6.00
CA LEU A 65 11.75 15.30 4.91
C LEU A 65 10.70 14.28 5.39
N GLY A 66 10.30 14.34 6.66
CA GLY A 66 9.39 13.36 7.27
C GLY A 66 10.02 11.99 7.53
N LEU A 67 11.35 11.89 7.46
CA LEU A 67 12.12 10.67 7.69
C LEU A 67 12.47 10.54 9.17
N TYR A 68 11.96 9.52 9.83
CA TYR A 68 12.37 9.21 11.19
C TYR A 68 13.65 8.38 11.21
N SER A 69 14.47 8.59 12.24
CA SER A 69 15.70 7.82 12.44
C SER A 69 15.41 6.33 12.68
N VAL A 70 16.39 5.49 12.32
CA VAL A 70 16.35 4.04 12.60
C VAL A 70 16.21 3.79 14.09
N GLN A 71 16.90 4.58 14.93
CA GLN A 71 16.76 4.48 16.38
C GLN A 71 15.32 4.77 16.83
N SER A 72 14.71 5.85 16.32
CA SER A 72 13.31 6.19 16.62
C SER A 72 12.36 5.10 16.17
N MET A 73 12.60 4.48 15.00
CA MET A 73 11.82 3.34 14.51
C MET A 73 11.86 2.17 15.49
N ILE A 74 13.05 1.80 15.98
CA ILE A 74 13.23 0.70 16.93
C ILE A 74 12.52 0.99 18.25
N GLU A 75 12.70 2.19 18.79
CA GLU A 75 12.13 2.61 20.07
C GLU A 75 10.59 2.68 20.00
N ASN A 76 10.06 3.33 18.96
CA ASN A 76 8.64 3.64 18.82
C ASN A 76 7.82 2.54 18.12
N SER A 77 8.43 1.43 17.71
CA SER A 77 7.69 0.25 17.25
C SER A 77 7.03 -0.45 18.44
N ASP A 78 5.72 -0.68 18.35
CA ASP A 78 4.98 -1.47 19.35
C ASP A 78 5.39 -2.94 19.30
N THR A 79 5.76 -3.43 18.12
CA THR A 79 6.24 -4.80 17.93
C THR A 79 7.28 -4.89 16.83
N ILE A 80 8.27 -5.76 17.03
CA ILE A 80 9.30 -6.11 16.06
C ILE A 80 9.22 -7.61 15.87
N VAL A 81 9.02 -8.05 14.63
CA VAL A 81 8.69 -9.44 14.32
C VAL A 81 9.34 -9.88 13.02
N VAL A 82 9.60 -11.18 12.92
CA VAL A 82 9.80 -11.85 11.64
C VAL A 82 8.46 -12.40 11.20
N GLY A 83 8.03 -12.05 9.98
CA GLY A 83 6.78 -12.53 9.42
C GLY A 83 6.89 -12.89 7.96
N ARG A 84 6.05 -13.81 7.50
CA ARG A 84 5.94 -14.21 6.11
C ARG A 84 4.66 -13.68 5.52
N PHE A 85 4.77 -13.02 4.36
CA PHE A 85 3.59 -12.56 3.64
C PHE A 85 2.90 -13.76 2.98
N ASN A 86 1.61 -13.96 3.29
CA ASN A 86 0.85 -15.15 2.87
C ASN A 86 0.16 -15.00 1.50
N GLY A 87 0.40 -13.90 0.79
CA GLY A 87 -0.24 -13.60 -0.50
C GLY A 87 -1.61 -12.93 -0.38
N GLY A 88 -2.26 -13.02 0.78
CA GLY A 88 -3.53 -12.37 1.06
C GLY A 88 -3.38 -10.86 1.14
N ARG A 89 -3.86 -10.16 0.11
CA ARG A 89 -3.87 -8.69 0.03
C ARG A 89 -5.27 -8.21 -0.33
N SER A 90 -5.76 -7.24 0.42
CA SER A 90 -7.03 -6.56 0.13
C SER A 90 -6.80 -5.06 -0.03
N TYR A 91 -7.59 -4.42 -0.88
CA TYR A 91 -7.54 -2.96 -1.04
C TYR A 91 -8.79 -2.33 -0.44
N GLY A 92 -8.61 -1.36 0.45
CA GLY A 92 -9.72 -0.65 1.10
C GLY A 92 -9.24 0.62 1.79
N TYR A 93 -10.12 1.61 1.94
CA TYR A 93 -9.79 2.89 2.59
C TYR A 93 -8.49 3.54 2.07
N GLN A 94 -8.27 3.46 0.75
CA GLN A 94 -7.09 3.99 0.06
C GLN A 94 -5.73 3.37 0.46
N THR A 95 -5.72 2.14 0.97
CA THR A 95 -4.49 1.41 1.32
C THR A 95 -4.64 -0.09 1.08
N PHE A 96 -3.52 -0.80 0.98
CA PHE A 96 -3.51 -2.26 0.90
C PHE A 96 -3.29 -2.83 2.30
N ALA A 97 -4.12 -3.79 2.69
CA ALA A 97 -3.95 -4.57 3.91
C ALA A 97 -3.48 -5.97 3.54
N SER A 98 -2.31 -6.35 4.06
CA SER A 98 -1.61 -7.58 3.71
C SER A 98 -1.49 -8.51 4.91
N GLY A 99 -1.86 -9.77 4.69
CA GLY A 99 -1.81 -10.83 5.69
C GLY A 99 -0.39 -11.32 5.92
N VAL A 100 0.12 -11.12 7.13
CA VAL A 100 1.46 -11.55 7.52
C VAL A 100 1.33 -12.58 8.63
N GLU A 101 1.85 -13.78 8.39
CA GLU A 101 1.98 -14.84 9.38
C GLU A 101 3.24 -14.59 10.22
N ILE A 102 3.10 -14.54 11.54
CA ILE A 102 4.21 -14.30 12.46
C ILE A 102 5.02 -15.59 12.63
N ILE A 103 6.32 -15.52 12.33
CA ILE A 103 7.26 -16.64 12.46
C ILE A 103 8.07 -16.52 13.75
N ARG A 104 8.48 -15.31 14.13
CA ARG A 104 9.24 -15.02 15.35
C ARG A 104 8.81 -13.67 15.90
N SER A 105 8.58 -13.61 17.21
CA SER A 105 8.39 -12.35 17.92
C SER A 105 9.71 -11.94 18.58
N ILE A 106 10.12 -10.69 18.38
CA ILE A 106 11.38 -10.13 18.91
C ILE A 106 11.06 -9.08 19.98
N LYS A 107 10.09 -8.21 19.71
CA LYS A 107 9.53 -7.22 20.64
C LYS A 107 8.00 -7.26 20.55
N GLY A 108 7.31 -7.16 21.68
CA GLY A 108 5.84 -7.17 21.75
C GLY A 108 5.23 -8.56 21.90
N GLU A 109 3.89 -8.64 21.86
CA GLU A 109 3.13 -9.82 22.31
C GLU A 109 2.52 -10.65 21.17
N LEU A 110 2.95 -10.44 19.92
CA LEU A 110 2.42 -11.23 18.80
C LEU A 110 2.87 -12.69 18.90
N ALA A 111 1.91 -13.62 18.78
CA ALA A 111 2.18 -15.04 18.90
C ALA A 111 2.69 -15.63 17.58
N VAL A 112 3.60 -16.61 17.65
CA VAL A 112 4.03 -17.39 16.47
C VAL A 112 2.83 -18.15 15.89
N GLY A 113 2.70 -18.14 14.56
CA GLY A 113 1.56 -18.70 13.81
C GLY A 113 0.34 -17.78 13.74
N GLN A 114 0.32 -16.67 14.49
CA GLN A 114 -0.73 -15.65 14.35
C GLN A 114 -0.63 -14.97 12.99
N THR A 115 -1.76 -14.71 12.33
CA THR A 115 -1.81 -13.81 11.17
C THR A 115 -2.25 -12.42 11.61
N VAL A 116 -1.49 -11.40 11.22
CA VAL A 116 -1.81 -9.99 11.43
C VAL A 116 -1.98 -9.27 10.10
N GLN A 117 -2.64 -8.12 10.13
CA GLN A 117 -2.77 -7.26 8.95
C GLN A 117 -1.73 -6.16 9.00
N VAL A 118 -0.83 -6.13 8.03
CA VAL A 118 0.18 -5.07 7.85
C VAL A 118 -0.21 -4.21 6.66
N PHE A 119 -0.32 -2.90 6.87
CA PHE A 119 -0.68 -1.97 5.80
C PHE A 119 0.52 -1.63 4.92
N GLU A 120 0.32 -1.75 3.60
CA GLU A 120 1.19 -1.21 2.57
C GLU A 120 0.57 0.13 2.11
N PRO A 121 1.11 1.31 2.50
CA PRO A 121 0.54 2.63 2.25
C PRO A 121 0.59 3.07 0.77
N MET A 122 0.03 2.25 -0.12
CA MET A 122 -0.14 2.51 -1.54
C MET A 122 -1.61 2.80 -1.84
N ARG A 123 -1.89 3.71 -2.78
CA ARG A 123 -3.25 4.13 -3.14
C ARG A 123 -3.45 4.11 -4.66
N ILE A 124 -4.69 3.92 -5.08
CA ILE A 124 -5.08 3.99 -6.48
C ILE A 124 -5.51 5.42 -6.78
N SER A 125 -5.04 5.97 -7.90
CA SER A 125 -5.35 7.33 -8.35
C SER A 125 -5.53 7.36 -9.86
N ARG A 126 -6.03 8.48 -10.40
CA ARG A 126 -6.05 8.71 -11.86
C ARG A 126 -4.63 8.94 -12.35
N ALA A 127 -4.24 8.21 -13.40
CA ALA A 127 -2.90 8.27 -13.96
C ALA A 127 -2.58 9.66 -14.53
N LYS A 128 -3.49 10.20 -15.36
CA LYS A 128 -3.31 11.47 -16.08
C LYS A 128 -3.03 12.66 -15.16
N GLU A 129 -3.66 12.71 -13.98
CA GLU A 129 -3.46 13.77 -12.98
C GLU A 129 -2.04 13.80 -12.40
N ILE A 130 -1.35 12.66 -12.41
CA ILE A 130 -0.04 12.48 -11.80
C ILE A 130 1.07 12.64 -12.84
N ILE A 131 0.94 11.97 -13.97
CA ILE A 131 1.98 11.91 -15.00
C ILE A 131 2.22 13.27 -15.62
N SER A 132 1.15 14.01 -15.91
CA SER A 132 1.26 15.35 -16.50
C SER A 132 2.05 16.33 -15.61
N ARG A 133 2.14 16.05 -14.31
CA ARG A 133 2.91 16.86 -13.35
C ARG A 133 4.34 16.39 -13.21
N LEU A 134 4.61 15.11 -13.43
CA LEU A 134 5.91 14.48 -13.20
C LEU A 134 6.74 14.31 -14.48
N GLY A 135 6.14 14.46 -15.67
CA GLY A 135 6.86 14.33 -16.95
C GLY A 135 7.42 12.93 -17.20
N LEU A 136 6.74 11.89 -16.70
CA LEU A 136 7.16 10.50 -16.79
C LEU A 136 6.77 9.89 -18.14
N ASP A 137 7.55 8.91 -18.60
CA ASP A 137 7.15 8.03 -19.70
C ASP A 137 5.87 7.27 -19.34
N ASP A 138 4.83 7.43 -20.15
CA ASP A 138 3.51 6.85 -19.98
C ASP A 138 3.24 5.65 -20.90
N SER A 139 4.26 5.14 -21.60
CA SER A 139 4.15 3.99 -22.52
C SER A 139 3.53 2.72 -21.91
N LYS A 140 3.58 2.55 -20.58
CA LYS A 140 2.99 1.43 -19.83
C LYS A 140 1.53 1.67 -19.40
N LEU A 141 0.91 2.78 -19.80
CA LEU A 141 -0.46 3.13 -19.43
C LEU A 141 -1.42 2.99 -20.60
N SER A 142 -2.70 2.90 -20.25
CA SER A 142 -3.78 3.01 -21.24
C SER A 142 -3.97 4.48 -21.62
N ASP A 143 -4.25 4.74 -22.89
CA ASP A 143 -4.63 6.06 -23.44
C ASP A 143 -5.98 6.59 -22.91
N ASP A 144 -6.66 5.85 -22.02
CA ASP A 144 -7.94 6.23 -21.42
C ASP A 144 -7.77 7.29 -20.31
N ASP A 145 -8.60 8.34 -20.34
CA ASP A 145 -8.64 9.40 -19.33
C ASP A 145 -9.01 8.89 -17.93
N GLU A 146 -9.63 7.72 -17.82
CA GLU A 146 -9.93 7.06 -16.55
C GLU A 146 -8.88 6.02 -16.11
N ALA A 147 -7.73 5.93 -16.83
CA ALA A 147 -6.64 5.05 -16.48
C ALA A 147 -6.23 5.22 -15.01
N ARG A 148 -6.04 4.09 -14.33
CA ARG A 148 -5.69 4.02 -12.91
C ARG A 148 -4.24 3.61 -12.74
N ILE A 149 -3.61 4.16 -11.72
CA ILE A 149 -2.26 3.81 -11.32
C ILE A 149 -2.21 3.63 -9.81
N ILE A 150 -1.45 2.65 -9.34
CA ILE A 150 -1.11 2.49 -7.94
C ILE A 150 0.09 3.40 -7.65
N ARG A 151 0.06 4.12 -6.53
CA ARG A 151 1.17 5.01 -6.14
C ARG A 151 1.38 5.00 -4.62
N PRO A 152 2.57 5.35 -4.14
CA PRO A 152 2.80 5.68 -2.77
C PRO A 152 1.83 6.76 -2.27
N SER A 153 1.32 6.54 -1.06
CA SER A 153 0.74 7.60 -0.25
C SER A 153 1.84 8.58 0.12
N ALA A 154 1.47 9.84 0.37
CA ALA A 154 2.45 10.89 0.72
C ALA A 154 3.09 10.71 2.11
N GLN A 155 2.73 9.65 2.82
CA GLN A 155 3.21 9.28 4.15
C GLN A 155 3.35 7.76 4.19
N GLY A 156 4.42 7.27 4.81
CA GLY A 156 4.70 5.85 4.98
C GLY A 156 5.86 5.33 4.13
N SER A 157 6.41 4.19 4.56
CA SER A 157 7.63 3.56 4.04
C SER A 157 7.74 3.42 2.51
N TYR A 158 6.62 3.32 1.80
CA TYR A 158 6.58 3.18 0.33
C TYR A 158 6.90 4.48 -0.40
N TRP A 159 6.72 5.63 0.24
CA TRP A 159 7.23 6.90 -0.28
C TRP A 159 8.76 6.86 -0.43
N HIS A 160 9.43 6.05 0.38
CA HIS A 160 10.88 5.85 0.38
C HIS A 160 11.32 4.66 -0.47
N GLY A 161 10.58 4.36 -1.54
CA GLY A 161 10.97 3.45 -2.62
C GLY A 161 10.81 1.97 -2.33
N LYS A 162 9.87 1.58 -1.47
CA LYS A 162 9.55 0.17 -1.27
C LYS A 162 8.64 -0.36 -2.37
N GLY A 163 9.03 -1.49 -2.96
CA GLY A 163 8.10 -2.30 -3.72
C GLY A 163 7.13 -3.08 -2.83
N PHE A 164 6.07 -3.60 -3.45
CA PHE A 164 5.09 -4.46 -2.80
C PHE A 164 5.70 -5.72 -2.19
N MET A 165 5.13 -6.21 -1.09
CA MET A 165 5.51 -7.51 -0.54
C MET A 165 5.20 -8.64 -1.53
N LYS A 166 6.11 -9.61 -1.60
CA LYS A 166 6.00 -10.80 -2.45
C LYS A 166 5.52 -11.99 -1.63
N GLU A 167 4.54 -12.71 -2.15
CA GLU A 167 4.01 -13.90 -1.51
C GLU A 167 5.14 -14.91 -1.22
N GLY A 168 5.10 -15.51 -0.04
CA GLY A 168 6.08 -16.50 0.41
C GLY A 168 7.37 -15.91 0.98
N ASN A 169 7.68 -14.64 0.69
CA ASN A 169 8.86 -13.99 1.24
C ASN A 169 8.69 -13.70 2.74
N THR A 170 9.82 -13.77 3.45
CA THR A 170 9.92 -13.50 4.88
C THR A 170 10.60 -12.16 5.09
N TYR A 171 10.11 -11.40 6.06
CA TYR A 171 10.57 -10.04 6.33
C TYR A 171 10.76 -9.82 7.82
N LEU A 172 11.73 -8.98 8.18
CA LEU A 172 11.80 -8.32 9.48
C LEU A 172 10.94 -7.05 9.41
N PHE A 173 10.00 -6.91 10.35
CA PHE A 173 9.07 -5.79 10.40
C PHE A 173 9.21 -4.98 11.69
N PHE A 174 9.13 -3.66 11.53
CA PHE A 174 9.03 -2.67 12.60
C PHE A 174 7.64 -2.05 12.55
N LEU A 175 6.77 -2.48 13.46
CA LEU A 175 5.33 -2.26 13.37
C LEU A 175 4.80 -1.41 14.50
N GLN A 176 3.90 -0.50 14.13
CA GLN A 176 3.06 0.24 15.08
C GLN A 176 1.63 -0.25 14.98
N ARG A 177 1.01 -0.48 16.13
CA ARG A 177 -0.39 -0.84 16.23
C ARG A 177 -1.23 0.32 15.72
N LYS A 178 -2.16 0.02 14.82
CA LYS A 178 -3.09 1.02 14.31
C LYS A 178 -4.11 1.34 15.43
N ALA A 179 -4.02 2.54 15.98
CA ALA A 179 -5.06 3.06 16.86
C ALA A 179 -6.32 3.33 16.01
N LEU A 180 -7.36 2.51 16.19
CA LEU A 180 -8.66 2.79 15.62
C LEU A 180 -9.38 3.79 16.54
N PRO A 181 -10.03 4.84 15.98
CA PRO A 181 -10.89 5.69 16.79
C PRO A 181 -11.93 4.83 17.53
N PRO A 182 -12.32 5.17 18.77
CA PRO A 182 -13.19 4.34 19.61
C PRO A 182 -14.51 3.93 18.95
N GLN A 183 -15.01 4.73 18.00
CA GLN A 183 -16.21 4.49 17.22
C GLN A 183 -16.08 3.40 16.12
N TYR A 184 -14.86 2.93 15.81
CA TYR A 184 -14.62 1.88 14.82
C TYR A 184 -14.18 0.60 15.52
N VAL A 185 -15.02 -0.43 15.46
CA VAL A 185 -14.66 -1.78 15.90
C VAL A 185 -13.80 -2.41 14.80
N ALA A 186 -12.56 -2.79 15.10
CA ALA A 186 -11.78 -3.64 14.20
C ALA A 186 -12.62 -4.87 13.85
N PRO A 187 -12.75 -5.26 12.57
CA PRO A 187 -13.35 -6.53 12.22
C PRO A 187 -12.68 -7.65 13.05
N HIS A 188 -13.50 -8.38 13.79
CA HIS A 188 -13.17 -9.44 14.75
C HIS A 188 -11.68 -9.85 14.86
N GLY A 189 -11.00 -9.38 15.91
CA GLY A 189 -9.74 -9.95 16.37
C GLY A 189 -8.51 -9.77 15.46
N ALA A 190 -8.63 -9.11 14.31
CA ALA A 190 -7.49 -8.85 13.44
C ALA A 190 -6.63 -7.72 14.01
N SER A 191 -5.48 -8.06 14.59
CA SER A 191 -4.48 -7.07 14.97
C SER A 191 -3.96 -6.36 13.72
N GLN A 192 -4.21 -5.05 13.66
CA GLN A 192 -3.86 -4.19 12.52
C GLN A 192 -2.62 -3.36 12.85
N TYR A 193 -1.67 -3.35 11.92
CA TYR A 193 -0.39 -2.70 12.08
C TYR A 193 -0.03 -1.86 10.86
N ARG A 194 0.56 -0.69 11.11
CA ARG A 194 1.24 0.11 10.09
C ARG A 194 2.74 -0.09 10.19
N MET A 195 3.41 -0.05 9.05
CA MET A 195 4.85 0.11 9.02
C MET A 195 5.22 1.51 9.52
N TYR A 196 6.35 1.62 10.20
CA TYR A 196 6.92 2.92 10.56
C TYR A 196 7.28 3.72 9.28
N ASP A 197 7.32 5.04 9.37
CA ASP A 197 7.68 5.89 8.22
C ASP A 197 9.20 5.94 8.05
N SER A 198 9.74 4.85 7.51
CA SER A 198 11.17 4.64 7.32
C SER A 198 11.40 3.66 6.16
N PRO A 199 12.48 3.84 5.37
CA PRO A 199 12.91 2.84 4.39
C PRO A 199 13.32 1.51 5.04
N TYR A 200 13.45 1.43 6.36
CA TYR A 200 13.84 0.21 7.08
C TYR A 200 12.69 -0.44 7.84
N ALA A 201 11.46 0.08 7.72
CA ALA A 201 10.31 -0.44 8.45
C ALA A 201 9.90 -1.88 8.06
N ARG A 202 10.35 -2.33 6.88
CA ARG A 202 10.28 -3.70 6.39
C ARG A 202 11.58 -4.03 5.68
N ILE A 203 12.23 -5.12 6.08
CA ILE A 203 13.47 -5.61 5.47
C ILE A 203 13.24 -7.03 4.97
N LEU A 204 13.55 -7.30 3.70
CA LEU A 204 13.51 -8.65 3.14
C LEU A 204 14.62 -9.51 3.75
N LEU A 205 14.25 -10.70 4.23
CA LEU A 205 15.19 -11.72 4.68
C LEU A 205 15.44 -12.68 3.52
N ALA A 206 16.49 -12.42 2.75
CA ALA A 206 16.92 -13.24 1.62
C ALA A 206 18.44 -13.17 1.46
N ASP A 207 19.02 -14.16 0.77
CA ASP A 207 20.46 -14.17 0.46
C ASP A 207 20.86 -13.01 -0.46
N VAL A 208 19.95 -12.59 -1.34
CA VAL A 208 20.13 -11.49 -2.27
C VAL A 208 18.89 -10.61 -2.24
N THR A 209 19.07 -9.32 -1.95
CA THR A 209 17.98 -8.34 -1.97
C THR A 209 17.81 -7.77 -3.39
N PRO A 210 16.64 -7.93 -4.02
CA PRO A 210 16.40 -7.37 -5.35
C PRO A 210 16.19 -5.86 -5.24
N ILE A 211 17.14 -5.09 -5.77
CA ILE A 211 17.13 -3.62 -5.73
C ILE A 211 17.20 -3.09 -7.15
N SER A 212 16.27 -2.22 -7.51
CA SER A 212 16.27 -1.53 -8.80
C SER A 212 16.97 -0.17 -8.67
N VAL A 213 17.85 0.12 -9.62
CA VAL A 213 18.57 1.40 -9.70
C VAL A 213 18.04 2.14 -10.93
N SER A 214 17.36 3.26 -10.72
CA SER A 214 16.81 4.08 -11.80
C SER A 214 16.79 5.55 -11.42
N GLU A 215 17.03 6.43 -12.38
CA GLU A 215 16.92 7.87 -12.15
C GLU A 215 15.44 8.29 -12.08
N GLY A 216 15.05 8.92 -10.97
CA GLY A 216 13.71 9.46 -10.79
C GLY A 216 12.63 8.40 -10.54
N ALA A 217 11.37 8.85 -10.45
CA ALA A 217 10.25 7.95 -10.28
C ALA A 217 10.02 7.11 -11.54
N SER A 218 9.56 5.87 -11.38
CA SER A 218 9.37 4.94 -12.50
C SER A 218 7.98 4.32 -12.49
N ILE A 219 7.47 4.02 -13.68
CA ILE A 219 6.22 3.26 -13.84
C ILE A 219 6.59 1.81 -14.17
N VAL A 220 6.15 0.90 -13.31
CA VAL A 220 6.45 -0.53 -13.38
C VAL A 220 5.16 -1.35 -13.36
N SER A 221 5.24 -2.63 -13.73
CA SER A 221 4.10 -3.53 -13.54
C SER A 221 3.93 -3.87 -12.06
N PHE A 222 2.75 -4.31 -11.65
CA PHE A 222 2.53 -4.83 -10.29
C PHE A 222 3.50 -5.96 -9.95
N GLU A 223 3.74 -6.86 -10.91
CA GLU A 223 4.68 -7.97 -10.77
C GLU A 223 6.11 -7.48 -10.58
N GLU A 224 6.57 -6.51 -11.37
CA GLU A 224 7.90 -5.91 -11.25
C GLU A 224 8.09 -5.24 -9.89
N SER A 225 7.07 -4.52 -9.39
CA SER A 225 7.06 -3.97 -8.02
C SER A 225 7.17 -5.06 -6.95
N THR A 226 6.40 -6.16 -7.05
CA THR A 226 6.51 -7.25 -6.07
C THR A 226 7.85 -7.99 -6.11
N ASN A 227 8.55 -7.97 -7.26
CA ASN A 227 9.85 -8.61 -7.42
C ASN A 227 11.02 -7.70 -7.02
N THR A 228 10.76 -6.44 -6.69
CA THR A 228 11.78 -5.46 -6.31
C THR A 228 11.54 -5.03 -4.87
N ASP A 229 12.51 -5.23 -3.98
CA ASP A 229 12.36 -4.85 -2.57
C ASP A 229 12.48 -3.33 -2.39
N GLN A 230 13.41 -2.72 -3.12
CA GLN A 230 13.77 -1.31 -2.97
C GLN A 230 14.14 -0.69 -4.33
N PHE A 231 13.67 0.53 -4.56
CA PHE A 231 13.99 1.38 -5.70
C PHE A 231 14.89 2.53 -5.24
N VAL A 232 16.06 2.68 -5.85
CA VAL A 232 17.05 3.70 -5.47
C VAL A 232 17.55 4.47 -6.70
N VAL A 233 18.06 5.68 -6.49
CA VAL A 233 18.53 6.53 -7.58
C VAL A 233 19.89 6.07 -8.14
N TYR A 234 20.83 5.68 -7.28
CA TYR A 234 22.21 5.36 -7.65
C TYR A 234 22.73 4.10 -6.96
N SER A 235 23.79 3.49 -7.52
CA SER A 235 24.45 2.32 -6.91
C SER A 235 24.93 2.57 -5.48
N ARG A 236 25.33 3.82 -5.16
CA ARG A 236 25.72 4.16 -3.80
C ARG A 236 24.56 4.06 -2.80
N ALA A 237 23.37 4.50 -3.19
CA ALA A 237 22.17 4.36 -2.37
C ALA A 237 21.79 2.89 -2.16
N LYS A 238 22.02 2.04 -3.17
CA LYS A 238 21.89 0.57 -3.03
C LYS A 238 22.81 0.04 -1.92
N GLU A 239 24.11 0.38 -1.97
CA GLU A 239 25.09 -0.07 -0.97
C GLU A 239 24.68 0.34 0.45
N VAL A 240 24.29 1.61 0.64
CA VAL A 240 23.85 2.12 1.95
C VAL A 240 22.61 1.41 2.46
N TYR A 241 21.64 1.13 1.58
CA TYR A 241 20.47 0.34 1.95
C TYR A 241 20.84 -1.07 2.40
N GLU A 242 21.71 -1.76 1.66
CA GLU A 242 22.17 -3.12 1.98
C GLU A 242 22.97 -3.16 3.29
N GLU A 243 23.88 -2.21 3.51
CA GLU A 243 24.69 -2.07 4.74
C GLU A 243 23.79 -1.88 5.97
N ASN A 244 22.84 -0.96 5.91
CA ASN A 244 21.91 -0.70 7.01
C ASN A 244 20.96 -1.88 7.25
N CYS A 245 20.47 -2.53 6.19
CA CYS A 245 19.66 -3.74 6.32
C CYS A 245 20.44 -4.87 7.01
N LYS A 246 21.69 -5.09 6.61
CA LYS A 246 22.56 -6.08 7.24
C LYS A 246 22.78 -5.78 8.71
N HIS A 247 23.08 -4.54 9.07
CA HIS A 247 23.25 -4.15 10.47
C HIS A 247 22.00 -4.42 11.31
N LEU A 248 20.82 -4.08 10.79
CA LEU A 248 19.55 -4.33 11.48
C LEU A 248 19.24 -5.83 11.59
N ILE A 249 19.54 -6.62 10.56
CA ILE A 249 19.40 -8.07 10.61
C ILE A 249 20.32 -8.64 11.71
N ASP A 250 21.60 -8.28 11.71
CA ASP A 250 22.59 -8.75 12.70
C ASP A 250 22.21 -8.33 14.13
N GLN A 251 21.54 -7.19 14.30
CA GLN A 251 21.06 -6.71 15.61
C GLN A 251 19.88 -7.53 16.14
N PHE A 252 19.01 -8.02 15.26
CA PHE A 252 17.70 -8.56 15.66
C PHE A 252 17.51 -10.07 15.44
N LEU A 253 18.34 -10.73 14.62
CA LEU A 253 18.18 -12.14 14.26
C LEU A 253 19.31 -13.04 14.75
#